data_AF-A0A527TY39-F1
#
_entry.id   AF-A0A527TY39-F1
#
_cell.length_a   1.000
_cell.length_b   1.000
_cell.length_c   1.000
_cell.angle_alpha   90.00
_cell.angle_beta   90.00
_cell.angle_gamma   90.00
#
_symmetry.space_group_name_H-M   'P 1'
#
loop_
_entity.id
_entity.type
_entity.pdbx_description
1 polymer ?
#
loop_
_entity_poly.entity_id
_entity_poly.type
_entity_poly.pdbx_seq_one_letter_code
_entity_poly.pdbx_strand_id
1 'polypeptide(L)'
;MIRALVDELIPGAEGWPSASEAGVHGIVAMRLFADWSDVQIMALADLLGWEKDGLSSGNSETRNASVKAFEDADTELFDKIYTAVTLAYYETPFVIEAIQNTGRPYSHRPHLTGYDMARFDFNRDVPAHRRGHYLETENVRPVDTSSLGLDTVKTDHWGLER
;
A
#
# COMPACT_ATOMS: atom_id res chain seq x y z
N MET A 1 4.16 -15.76 14.20
CA MET A 1 3.03 -14.86 13.94
C MET A 1 3.24 -13.95 12.74
N ILE A 2 4.09 -12.90 12.80
CA ILE A 2 4.20 -11.88 11.73
C ILE A 2 4.41 -12.51 10.34
N ARG A 3 5.31 -13.51 10.23
CA ARG A 3 5.54 -14.24 8.99
C ARG A 3 4.25 -14.85 8.41
N ALA A 4 3.46 -15.54 9.25
CA ALA A 4 2.21 -16.16 8.82
C ALA A 4 1.17 -15.11 8.42
N LEU A 5 1.12 -13.98 9.13
CA LEU A 5 0.19 -12.90 8.79
C LEU A 5 0.50 -12.32 7.40
N VAL A 6 1.75 -12.00 7.11
CA VAL A 6 2.10 -11.43 5.81
C VAL A 6 1.88 -12.41 4.66
N ASP A 7 2.12 -13.71 4.89
CA ASP A 7 1.84 -14.75 3.89
C ASP A 7 0.33 -14.95 3.67
N GLU A 8 -0.51 -14.81 4.70
CA GLU A 8 -1.96 -14.89 4.50
C GLU A 8 -2.48 -13.67 3.72
N LEU A 9 -1.88 -12.49 3.92
CA LEU A 9 -2.22 -11.28 3.14
C LEU A 9 -1.70 -11.35 1.70
N ILE A 10 -0.51 -11.93 1.47
CA ILE A 10 0.12 -12.08 0.15
C ILE A 10 0.77 -13.48 0.07
N PRO A 11 0.02 -14.51 -0.33
CA PRO A 11 0.47 -15.91 -0.30
C PRO A 11 1.46 -16.29 -1.41
N GLY A 12 1.63 -15.43 -2.42
CA GLY A 12 2.40 -15.74 -3.62
C GLY A 12 1.61 -16.56 -4.64
N ALA A 13 2.14 -16.66 -5.85
CA ALA A 13 1.57 -17.40 -6.97
C ALA A 13 2.67 -17.76 -7.99
N GLU A 14 2.33 -18.40 -9.10
CA GLU A 14 3.30 -18.71 -10.14
C GLU A 14 3.98 -17.43 -10.68
N GLY A 15 5.30 -17.35 -10.54
CA GLY A 15 6.09 -16.18 -10.92
C GLY A 15 6.07 -15.01 -9.92
N TRP A 16 5.37 -15.16 -8.79
CA TRP A 16 5.25 -14.13 -7.74
C TRP A 16 5.59 -14.73 -6.37
N PRO A 17 6.66 -14.26 -5.68
CA PRO A 17 7.01 -14.78 -4.37
C PRO A 17 5.89 -14.50 -3.35
N SER A 18 5.78 -15.31 -2.30
CA SER A 18 4.99 -14.90 -1.13
C SER A 18 5.62 -13.68 -0.44
N ALA A 19 4.86 -13.00 0.42
CA ALA A 19 5.42 -11.88 1.18
C ALA A 19 6.60 -12.31 2.06
N SER A 20 6.58 -13.49 2.68
CA SER A 20 7.71 -13.96 3.48
C SER A 20 8.91 -14.34 2.63
N GLU A 21 8.72 -14.93 1.45
CA GLU A 21 9.79 -15.21 0.49
C GLU A 21 10.46 -13.92 0.00
N ALA A 22 9.69 -12.85 -0.19
CA ALA A 22 10.21 -11.51 -0.51
C ALA A 22 10.84 -10.78 0.70
N GLY A 23 10.81 -11.37 1.91
CA GLY A 23 11.41 -10.80 3.13
C GLY A 23 10.56 -9.72 3.82
N VAL A 24 9.28 -9.56 3.45
CA VAL A 24 8.40 -8.48 3.93
C VAL A 24 8.22 -8.49 5.45
N HIS A 25 8.11 -9.67 6.05
CA HIS A 25 7.95 -9.82 7.51
C HIS A 25 9.06 -9.12 8.31
N GLY A 26 10.30 -9.11 7.81
CA GLY A 26 11.40 -8.40 8.44
C GLY A 26 11.29 -6.88 8.30
N ILE A 27 10.90 -6.40 7.12
CA ILE A 27 10.68 -4.98 6.86
C ILE A 27 9.57 -4.43 7.75
N VAL A 28 8.44 -5.14 7.82
CA VAL A 28 7.30 -4.76 8.66
C VAL A 28 7.64 -4.82 10.15
N ALA A 29 8.37 -5.85 10.59
CA ALA A 29 8.87 -5.92 11.96
C ALA A 29 9.70 -4.69 12.33
N MET A 30 10.62 -4.26 11.47
CA MET A 30 11.47 -3.09 11.72
C MET A 30 10.74 -1.75 11.62
N ARG A 31 9.76 -1.61 10.72
CA ARG A 31 9.11 -0.32 10.45
C ARG A 31 7.85 -0.07 11.26
N LEU A 32 7.09 -1.13 11.55
CA LEU A 32 5.78 -1.02 12.19
C LEU A 32 5.81 -1.49 13.64
N PHE A 33 6.50 -2.60 13.91
CA PHE A 33 6.47 -3.25 15.23
C PHE A 33 7.68 -2.92 16.11
N ALA A 34 8.68 -2.17 15.61
CA ALA A 34 9.90 -1.87 16.37
C ALA A 34 9.64 -1.13 17.69
N ASP A 35 8.63 -0.26 17.69
CA ASP A 35 8.25 0.53 18.88
C ASP A 35 7.06 -0.08 19.64
N TRP A 36 6.61 -1.27 19.26
CA TRP A 36 5.51 -1.94 19.95
C TRP A 36 5.98 -2.62 21.23
N SER A 37 5.19 -2.46 22.28
CA SER A 37 5.34 -3.22 23.52
C SER A 37 4.86 -4.66 23.37
N ASP A 38 5.33 -5.54 24.26
CA ASP A 38 4.86 -6.93 24.35
C ASP A 38 3.33 -7.03 24.50
N VAL A 39 2.71 -6.09 25.20
CA VAL A 39 1.25 -6.03 25.38
C VAL A 39 0.54 -5.83 24.05
N GLN A 40 1.05 -4.96 23.18
CA GLN A 40 0.46 -4.72 21.86
C GLN A 40 0.67 -5.92 20.93
N ILE A 41 1.81 -6.59 21.02
CA ILE A 41 2.09 -7.82 20.25
C ILE A 41 1.16 -8.95 20.70
N MET A 42 0.92 -9.10 22.01
CA MET A 42 -0.03 -10.08 22.54
C MET A 42 -1.47 -9.75 22.13
N ALA A 43 -1.88 -8.47 22.17
CA ALA A 43 -3.21 -8.08 21.71
C ALA A 43 -3.44 -8.41 20.23
N LEU A 44 -2.44 -8.19 19.37
CA LEU A 44 -2.51 -8.60 17.97
C LEU A 44 -2.57 -10.13 17.83
N ALA A 45 -1.80 -10.87 18.63
CA ALA A 45 -1.85 -12.33 18.64
C ALA A 45 -3.23 -12.87 19.03
N ASP A 46 -3.89 -12.23 20.00
CA ASP A 46 -5.25 -12.56 20.43
C ASP A 46 -6.29 -12.27 19.33
N LEU A 47 -6.19 -11.11 18.66
CA LEU A 47 -7.04 -10.76 17.51
C LEU A 47 -6.89 -11.77 16.37
N LEU A 48 -5.67 -12.26 16.14
CA LEU A 48 -5.37 -13.29 15.14
C LEU A 48 -5.62 -14.73 15.63
N GLY A 49 -6.20 -14.90 16.82
CA GLY A 49 -6.48 -16.21 17.40
C GLY A 49 -5.25 -17.11 17.47
N TRP A 50 -4.05 -16.56 17.64
CA TRP A 50 -2.77 -17.27 17.48
C TRP A 50 -2.66 -18.51 18.38
N GLU A 51 -3.06 -18.39 19.65
CA GLU A 51 -3.07 -19.50 20.62
C GLU A 51 -4.34 -20.37 20.52
N LYS A 52 -5.30 -20.01 19.66
CA LYS A 52 -6.61 -20.68 19.49
C LYS A 52 -6.74 -21.40 18.15
N ASP A 53 -5.62 -21.74 17.51
CA ASP A 53 -5.57 -22.32 16.17
C ASP A 53 -6.26 -21.45 15.11
N GLY A 54 -6.16 -20.12 15.23
CA GLY A 54 -6.63 -19.15 14.23
C GLY A 54 -5.64 -19.04 13.07
N LEU A 55 -4.89 -17.94 13.03
CA LEU A 55 -3.83 -17.73 12.03
C LEU A 55 -2.73 -18.82 12.06
N SER A 56 -2.53 -19.48 13.20
CA SER A 56 -1.56 -20.58 13.35
C SER A 56 -2.03 -21.91 12.74
N SER A 57 -3.28 -22.01 12.29
CA SER A 57 -3.86 -23.25 11.78
C SER A 57 -3.19 -23.77 10.51
N GLY A 58 -3.11 -25.10 10.41
CA GLY A 58 -2.72 -25.78 9.16
C GLY A 58 -3.76 -25.62 8.04
N ASN A 59 -5.02 -25.29 8.37
CA ASN A 59 -6.11 -25.13 7.40
C ASN A 59 -6.20 -23.68 6.88
N SER A 60 -6.22 -23.50 5.56
CA SER A 60 -6.30 -22.18 4.92
C SER A 60 -7.61 -21.44 5.15
N GLU A 61 -8.75 -22.14 5.22
CA GLU A 61 -10.05 -21.52 5.51
C GLU A 61 -10.07 -20.94 6.93
N THR A 62 -9.50 -21.66 7.90
CA THR A 62 -9.38 -21.20 9.29
C THR A 62 -8.50 -19.96 9.39
N ARG A 63 -7.34 -19.94 8.70
CA ARG A 63 -6.47 -18.76 8.69
C ARG A 63 -7.13 -17.54 8.06
N ASN A 64 -7.77 -17.72 6.90
CA ASN A 64 -8.53 -16.65 6.24
C ASN A 64 -9.64 -16.10 7.13
N ALA A 65 -10.43 -16.98 7.76
CA ALA A 65 -11.47 -16.57 8.70
C ALA A 65 -10.90 -15.80 9.90
N SER A 66 -9.74 -16.20 10.40
CA SER A 66 -9.06 -15.51 11.50
C SER A 66 -8.56 -14.12 11.11
N VAL A 67 -7.99 -13.95 9.91
CA VAL A 67 -7.57 -12.63 9.41
C VAL A 67 -8.79 -11.75 9.16
N LYS A 68 -9.89 -12.33 8.64
CA LYS A 68 -11.15 -11.60 8.44
C LYS A 68 -11.76 -11.13 9.76
N ALA A 69 -11.76 -12.00 10.78
CA ALA A 69 -12.24 -11.62 12.11
C ALA A 69 -11.39 -10.52 12.74
N PHE A 70 -10.08 -10.51 12.50
CA PHE A 70 -9.19 -9.43 12.90
C PHE A 70 -9.55 -8.10 12.17
N GLU A 71 -9.74 -8.12 10.84
CA GLU A 71 -10.16 -6.94 10.05
C GLU A 71 -11.47 -6.33 10.60
N ASP A 72 -12.43 -7.18 10.95
CA ASP A 72 -13.74 -6.74 11.47
C ASP A 72 -13.65 -6.20 12.90
N ALA A 73 -12.71 -6.70 13.71
CA ALA A 73 -12.55 -6.31 15.11
C ALA A 73 -11.77 -5.00 15.27
N ASP A 74 -10.78 -4.76 14.41
CA ASP A 74 -9.94 -3.56 14.44
C ASP A 74 -9.51 -3.17 13.01
N THR A 75 -10.43 -2.50 12.31
CA THR A 75 -10.24 -2.10 10.91
C THR A 75 -9.09 -1.11 10.74
N GLU A 76 -8.90 -0.18 11.68
CA GLU A 76 -7.82 0.82 11.62
C GLU A 76 -6.45 0.13 11.70
N LEU A 77 -6.28 -0.78 12.68
CA LEU A 77 -5.02 -1.52 12.81
C LEU A 77 -4.79 -2.47 11.64
N PHE A 78 -5.84 -3.13 11.15
CA PHE A 78 -5.76 -3.96 9.95
C PHE A 78 -5.27 -3.14 8.75
N ASP A 79 -5.90 -2.00 8.46
CA ASP A 79 -5.52 -1.12 7.35
C ASP A 79 -4.07 -0.66 7.46
N LYS A 80 -3.62 -0.34 8.68
CA LYS A 80 -2.23 0.04 8.95
C LYS A 80 -1.25 -1.08 8.63
N ILE A 81 -1.53 -2.30 9.09
CA ILE A 81 -0.68 -3.47 8.83
C ILE A 81 -0.73 -3.84 7.34
N TYR A 82 -1.91 -3.90 6.74
CA TYR A 82 -2.11 -4.22 5.32
C TYR A 82 -1.38 -3.22 4.42
N THR A 83 -1.48 -1.92 4.72
CA THR A 83 -0.74 -0.88 3.99
C THR A 83 0.77 -1.08 4.12
N ALA A 84 1.28 -1.32 5.33
CA ALA A 84 2.70 -1.55 5.56
C ALA A 84 3.23 -2.79 4.81
N VAL A 85 2.47 -3.89 4.84
CA VAL A 85 2.78 -5.14 4.11
C VAL A 85 2.79 -4.90 2.61
N THR A 86 1.76 -4.24 2.08
CA THR A 86 1.62 -3.95 0.65
C THR A 86 2.78 -3.09 0.13
N LEU A 87 3.09 -1.99 0.83
CA LEU A 87 4.20 -1.12 0.46
C LEU A 87 5.54 -1.86 0.52
N ALA A 88 5.79 -2.58 1.62
CA ALA A 88 7.02 -3.35 1.79
C ALA A 88 7.18 -4.42 0.69
N TYR A 89 6.09 -5.09 0.27
CA TYR A 89 6.13 -6.08 -0.80
C TYR A 89 6.58 -5.47 -2.13
N TYR A 90 5.94 -4.39 -2.57
CA TYR A 90 6.25 -3.73 -3.85
C TYR A 90 7.58 -2.95 -3.86
N GLU A 91 8.19 -2.73 -2.70
CA GLU A 91 9.54 -2.16 -2.57
C GLU A 91 10.66 -3.21 -2.71
N THR A 92 10.34 -4.51 -2.63
CA THR A 92 11.38 -5.56 -2.64
C THR A 92 11.94 -5.83 -4.03
N PRO A 93 13.26 -6.06 -4.17
CA PRO A 93 13.89 -6.33 -5.46
C PRO A 93 13.27 -7.51 -6.22
N PHE A 94 12.87 -8.58 -5.52
CA PHE A 94 12.27 -9.77 -6.14
C PHE A 94 10.91 -9.48 -6.78
N VAL A 95 10.08 -8.67 -6.12
CA VAL A 95 8.77 -8.27 -6.66
C VAL A 95 8.93 -7.27 -7.80
N ILE A 96 9.91 -6.38 -7.69
CA ILE A 96 10.29 -5.46 -8.78
C ILE A 96 10.68 -6.25 -10.04
N GLU A 97 11.52 -7.27 -9.89
CA GLU A 97 11.92 -8.16 -10.97
C GLU A 97 10.72 -8.94 -11.54
N ALA A 98 9.84 -9.47 -10.69
CA ALA A 98 8.61 -10.12 -11.13
C ALA A 98 7.73 -9.18 -11.99
N ILE A 99 7.61 -7.91 -11.62
CA ILE A 99 6.88 -6.91 -12.43
C ILE A 99 7.61 -6.67 -13.76
N GLN A 100 8.94 -6.53 -13.75
CA GLN A 100 9.73 -6.32 -14.97
C GLN A 100 9.58 -7.49 -15.96
N ASN A 101 9.51 -8.73 -15.45
CA ASN A 101 9.28 -9.93 -16.25
C ASN A 101 7.91 -9.95 -16.96
N THR A 102 6.96 -9.09 -16.56
CA THR A 102 5.70 -8.86 -17.30
C THR A 102 5.85 -7.92 -18.51
N GLY A 103 7.05 -7.41 -18.77
CA GLY A 103 7.34 -6.45 -19.85
C GLY A 103 7.05 -4.99 -19.48
N ARG A 104 6.72 -4.71 -18.22
CA ARG A 104 6.49 -3.34 -17.72
C ARG A 104 7.82 -2.69 -17.37
N PRO A 105 8.05 -1.41 -17.73
CA PRO A 105 9.30 -0.72 -17.44
C PRO A 105 9.38 -0.27 -15.98
N TYR A 106 9.03 -1.12 -15.01
CA TYR A 106 9.04 -0.76 -13.58
C TYR A 106 10.49 -0.59 -13.09
N SER A 107 10.74 0.42 -12.26
CA SER A 107 12.08 0.76 -11.75
C SER A 107 12.02 1.00 -10.25
N HIS A 108 13.08 0.59 -9.54
CA HIS A 108 13.24 0.82 -8.11
C HIS A 108 13.51 2.29 -7.76
N ARG A 109 14.00 3.10 -8.72
CA ARG A 109 14.31 4.53 -8.54
C ARG A 109 13.90 5.35 -9.76
N PRO A 110 12.58 5.44 -10.06
CA PRO A 110 12.10 6.14 -11.24
C PRO A 110 12.41 7.64 -11.18
N HIS A 111 12.60 8.20 -9.98
CA HIS A 111 12.98 9.60 -9.79
C HIS A 111 14.41 9.93 -10.25
N LEU A 112 15.31 8.93 -10.41
CA LEU A 112 16.68 9.17 -10.87
C LEU A 112 16.80 9.10 -12.39
N THR A 113 16.20 8.08 -13.00
CA THR A 113 16.39 7.79 -14.42
C THR A 113 15.16 8.10 -15.27
N GLY A 114 14.01 8.33 -14.65
CA GLY A 114 12.72 8.28 -15.33
C GLY A 114 12.39 6.87 -15.82
N TYR A 115 11.30 6.79 -16.58
CA TYR A 115 10.97 5.64 -17.41
C TYR A 115 11.44 5.91 -18.84
N ASP A 116 11.94 4.87 -19.51
CA ASP A 116 12.20 4.97 -20.94
C ASP A 116 10.87 5.08 -21.68
N MET A 117 10.59 6.30 -22.14
CA MET A 117 9.36 6.66 -22.83
C MET A 117 9.73 7.16 -24.21
N ALA A 118 8.98 6.71 -25.22
CA ALA A 118 9.11 7.27 -26.55
C ALA A 118 8.88 8.79 -26.50
N ARG A 119 9.55 9.52 -27.40
CA ARG A 119 9.28 10.95 -27.58
C ARG A 119 7.79 11.16 -27.86
N PHE A 120 7.25 12.22 -27.28
CA PHE A 120 5.87 12.64 -27.50
C PHE A 120 5.59 12.84 -29.01
N ASP A 121 4.62 12.13 -29.54
CA ASP A 121 4.15 12.25 -30.92
C ASP A 121 2.86 13.06 -30.95
N PHE A 122 2.90 14.27 -31.52
CA PHE A 122 1.74 15.15 -31.59
C PHE A 122 0.55 14.56 -32.35
N ASN A 123 0.75 13.59 -33.24
CA ASN A 123 -0.35 12.97 -33.98
C ASN A 123 -1.02 11.83 -33.20
N ARG A 124 -0.33 11.28 -32.19
CA ARG A 124 -0.79 10.11 -31.42
C ARG A 124 -1.12 10.45 -29.97
N ASP A 125 -0.25 11.21 -29.33
CA ASP A 125 -0.21 11.40 -27.87
C ASP A 125 -0.93 12.69 -27.45
N VAL A 126 -1.38 13.52 -28.39
CA VAL A 126 -2.27 14.65 -28.09
C VAL A 126 -3.59 14.09 -27.54
N PRO A 127 -3.99 14.48 -26.31
CA PRO A 127 -5.23 14.01 -25.74
C PRO A 127 -6.41 14.34 -26.67
N ALA A 128 -7.09 13.31 -27.18
CA ALA A 128 -8.30 13.48 -27.99
C ALA A 128 -9.46 14.05 -27.16
N HIS A 129 -9.41 13.84 -25.85
CA HIS A 129 -10.40 14.29 -24.89
C HIS A 129 -9.99 15.68 -24.44
N ARG A 130 -10.83 16.69 -24.72
CA ARG A 130 -10.62 18.09 -24.27
C ARG A 130 -10.87 18.22 -22.76
N ARG A 131 -10.07 17.54 -21.94
CA ARG A 131 -10.05 17.74 -20.49
C ARG A 131 -9.38 19.07 -20.21
N GLY A 132 -10.19 20.12 -20.15
CA GLY A 132 -9.73 21.50 -20.08
C GLY A 132 -9.52 22.10 -21.47
N HIS A 133 -9.54 23.43 -21.51
CA HIS A 133 -9.21 24.24 -22.68
C HIS A 133 -8.13 25.22 -22.27
N TYR A 134 -7.29 25.61 -23.22
CA TYR A 134 -6.35 26.70 -23.01
C TYR A 134 -7.12 27.97 -22.61
N LEU A 135 -6.67 28.60 -21.54
CA LEU A 135 -7.20 29.85 -21.04
C LEU A 135 -6.02 30.83 -21.02
N GLU A 136 -6.11 31.91 -21.79
CA GLU A 136 -5.08 32.95 -21.79
C GLU A 136 -4.90 33.49 -20.36
N THR A 137 -3.68 33.91 -20.03
CA THR A 137 -3.33 34.35 -18.67
C THR A 137 -4.26 35.45 -18.14
N GLU A 138 -4.69 36.37 -19.01
CA GLU A 138 -5.63 37.45 -18.68
C GLU A 138 -7.06 36.97 -18.42
N ASN A 139 -7.41 35.79 -18.91
CA ASN A 139 -8.71 35.17 -18.72
C ASN A 139 -8.75 34.26 -17.48
N VAL A 140 -7.62 33.99 -16.83
CA VAL A 140 -7.53 33.22 -15.57
C VAL A 140 -8.22 34.00 -14.47
N ARG A 141 -9.39 33.52 -14.05
CA ARG A 141 -10.10 34.04 -12.89
C ARG A 141 -9.66 33.26 -11.64
N PRO A 142 -9.37 33.94 -10.53
CA PRO A 142 -9.22 33.27 -9.25
C PRO A 142 -10.43 32.37 -9.00
N VAL A 143 -10.17 31.13 -8.57
CA VAL A 143 -11.23 30.24 -8.11
C VAL A 143 -11.87 30.87 -6.88
N ASP A 144 -13.19 30.97 -6.84
CA ASP A 144 -13.88 31.43 -5.64
C ASP A 144 -13.75 30.36 -4.55
N THR A 145 -12.96 30.69 -3.53
CA THR A 145 -12.69 29.81 -2.39
C THR A 145 -13.49 30.17 -1.15
N SER A 146 -14.46 31.10 -1.25
CA SER A 146 -15.25 31.57 -0.11
C SER A 146 -16.03 30.45 0.59
N SER A 147 -16.46 29.43 -0.16
CA SER A 147 -17.15 28.25 0.39
C SER A 147 -16.21 27.23 1.02
N LEU A 148 -14.90 27.35 0.84
CA LEU A 148 -13.91 26.34 1.28
C LEU A 148 -13.40 26.57 2.71
N GLY A 149 -13.83 27.66 3.38
CA GLY A 149 -13.47 27.91 4.78
C GLY A 149 -11.96 27.92 5.04
N LEU A 150 -11.15 28.40 4.07
CA LEU A 150 -9.68 28.27 4.11
C LEU A 150 -9.02 29.00 5.31
N ASP A 151 -9.72 29.95 5.91
CA ASP A 151 -9.26 30.68 7.10
C ASP A 151 -9.64 29.99 8.42
N THR A 152 -10.60 29.06 8.40
CA THR A 152 -11.15 28.36 9.58
C THR A 152 -10.87 26.86 9.58
N VAL A 153 -10.68 26.25 8.42
CA VAL A 153 -10.32 24.84 8.21
C VAL A 153 -8.96 24.81 7.51
N LYS A 154 -7.91 25.06 8.28
CA LYS A 154 -6.56 24.70 7.84
C LYS A 154 -6.34 23.24 8.18
N THR A 155 -6.14 22.42 7.17
CA THR A 155 -5.66 21.05 7.38
C THR A 155 -4.19 21.13 7.77
N ASP A 156 -3.91 21.37 9.05
CA ASP A 156 -2.54 21.37 9.61
C ASP A 156 -1.95 19.95 9.67
N HIS A 157 -2.81 18.94 9.52
CA HIS A 157 -2.46 17.52 9.58
C HIS A 157 -2.98 16.78 8.34
N TRP A 158 -2.30 16.98 7.21
CA TRP A 158 -2.49 16.10 6.06
C TRP A 158 -2.00 14.69 6.44
N GLY A 159 -2.93 13.75 6.59
CA GLY A 159 -2.64 12.31 6.71
C GLY A 159 -2.49 11.72 8.11
N LEU A 160 -3.04 12.34 9.16
CA LEU A 160 -2.97 11.82 10.55
C LEU A 160 -4.29 11.34 11.15
N GLU A 161 -5.38 11.35 10.39
CA GLU A 161 -6.61 10.65 10.78
C GLU A 161 -7.00 9.69 9.66
N ARG A 162 -6.70 8.42 9.89
CA ARG A 162 -7.45 7.27 9.39
C ARG A 162 -7.80 6.42 10.59
#